data_AF-A0A5N0TP89-F1
#
_entry.id   AF-A0A5N0TP89-F1
#
_cell.length_a   1.000
_cell.length_b   1.000
_cell.length_c   1.000
_cell.angle_alpha   90.00
_cell.angle_beta   90.00
_cell.angle_gamma   90.00
#
_symmetry.space_group_name_H-M   'P 1'
#
loop_
_entity.id
_entity.type
_entity.pdbx_description
1 polymer ?
#
loop_
_entity_poly.entity_id
_entity_poly.type
_entity_poly.pdbx_seq_one_letter_code
_entity_poly.pdbx_strand_id
1 'polypeptide(L)'
;MPLDCASPGSSSRAAQLIGSWRHVPAFIVDRHLTVLAANPLLRRLFPGCDPGTNILRHAFQGDLPWFTPAQLARIKRIVTATLRESLDRTGPDDVFVELVGELAAEDDDFGVSWADDVAADTDGIVVLHDAEAGIIQLIWQIFDVPGSSGDRLCVWGTADTASADALAEIASRP
;
A
#
# COMPACT_ATOMS: atom_id res chain seq x y z
N MET A 1 31.33 8.30 6.60
CA MET A 1 30.55 8.94 7.68
C MET A 1 29.13 8.40 7.55
N PRO A 2 28.59 7.60 8.49
CA PRO A 2 27.22 7.14 8.33
C PRO A 2 26.28 8.30 8.67
N LEU A 3 25.33 8.55 7.78
CA LEU A 3 24.20 9.44 8.04
C LEU A 3 23.30 8.74 9.05
N ASP A 4 23.56 8.97 10.33
CA ASP A 4 22.60 8.70 11.37
C ASP A 4 21.54 9.82 11.28
N CYS A 5 20.40 9.51 10.65
CA CYS A 5 19.36 10.49 10.39
C CYS A 5 17.98 9.85 10.44
N ALA A 6 17.64 9.20 11.55
CA ALA A 6 16.24 9.07 11.92
C ALA A 6 15.71 10.48 12.28
N SER A 7 15.33 11.26 11.26
CA SER A 7 14.73 12.58 11.44
C SER A 7 13.22 12.42 11.41
N PRO A 8 12.48 12.74 12.49
CA PRO A 8 11.01 12.64 12.52
C PRO A 8 10.28 13.50 11.45
N GLY A 9 11.02 14.25 10.63
CA GLY A 9 10.51 15.03 9.50
C GLY A 9 10.62 14.38 8.11
N SER A 10 11.32 13.24 7.93
CA SER A 10 11.48 12.63 6.59
C SER A 10 10.14 12.23 5.98
N SER A 11 9.30 11.54 6.74
CA SER A 11 7.97 11.10 6.29
C SER A 11 7.00 12.26 6.12
N SER A 12 7.14 13.31 6.95
CA SER A 12 6.38 14.55 6.79
C SER A 12 6.72 15.28 5.48
N ARG A 13 8.01 15.35 5.10
CA ARG A 13 8.42 15.92 3.80
C ARG A 13 7.94 15.06 2.64
N ALA A 14 8.06 13.74 2.74
CA ALA A 14 7.55 12.82 1.72
C ALA A 14 6.02 12.98 1.56
N ALA A 15 5.27 13.13 2.66
CA ALA A 15 3.84 13.41 2.63
C ALA A 15 3.51 14.72 1.92
N GLN A 16 4.27 15.80 2.17
CA GLN A 16 4.12 17.07 1.45
C GLN A 16 4.40 16.91 -0.06
N LEU A 17 5.42 16.12 -0.43
CA LEU A 17 5.76 15.87 -1.83
C LEU A 17 4.64 15.14 -2.57
N ILE A 18 4.16 14.00 -2.05
CA ILE A 18 3.09 13.24 -2.71
C ILE A 18 1.78 14.03 -2.78
N GLY A 19 1.54 14.94 -1.82
CA GLY A 19 0.40 15.85 -1.82
C GLY A 19 0.37 16.81 -3.02
N SER A 20 1.51 17.03 -3.69
CA SER A 20 1.60 17.83 -4.93
C SER A 20 1.34 17.02 -6.20
N TRP A 21 1.35 15.69 -6.13
CA TRP A 21 1.17 14.83 -7.31
C TRP A 21 -0.31 14.80 -7.72
N ARG A 22 -0.56 14.99 -9.02
CA ARG A 22 -1.91 15.05 -9.60
C ARG A 22 -2.24 13.89 -10.53
N HIS A 23 -1.21 13.20 -11.03
CA HIS A 23 -1.34 12.16 -12.07
C HIS A 23 -0.72 10.82 -11.65
N VAL A 24 -0.16 10.75 -10.43
CA VAL A 24 0.52 9.57 -9.92
C VAL A 24 -0.05 9.25 -8.55
N PRO A 25 -0.90 8.23 -8.39
CA PRO A 25 -1.37 7.75 -7.10
C PRO A 25 -0.20 7.36 -6.21
N ALA A 26 -0.23 7.81 -4.95
CA ALA A 26 0.78 7.43 -3.97
C ALA A 26 0.26 7.53 -2.54
N PHE A 27 0.78 6.65 -1.68
CA PHE A 27 0.69 6.79 -0.23
C PHE A 27 2.02 6.51 0.46
N ILE A 28 2.07 6.84 1.75
CA ILE A 28 3.13 6.45 2.66
C ILE A 28 2.47 5.67 3.79
N VAL A 29 3.06 4.54 4.17
CA VAL A 29 2.66 3.72 5.31
C VAL A 29 3.80 3.60 6.33
N ASP A 30 3.45 3.44 7.59
CA ASP A 30 4.43 3.12 8.64
C ASP A 30 4.84 1.64 8.63
N ARG A 31 5.70 1.26 9.58
CA ARG A 31 6.17 -0.11 9.78
C ARG A 31 5.06 -1.12 10.08
N HIS A 32 3.88 -0.69 10.50
CA HIS A 32 2.72 -1.53 10.77
C HIS A 32 1.71 -1.53 9.61
N LEU A 33 2.06 -0.88 8.50
CA LEU A 33 1.23 -0.70 7.32
C LEU A 33 0.02 0.23 7.56
N THR A 34 0.13 1.17 8.51
CA THR A 34 -0.84 2.24 8.69
C THR A 34 -0.52 3.41 7.76
N VAL A 35 -1.51 3.90 7.00
CA VAL A 35 -1.36 5.04 6.10
C VAL A 35 -1.03 6.30 6.89
N LEU A 36 0.16 6.85 6.66
CA LEU A 36 0.59 8.14 7.20
C LEU A 36 0.11 9.30 6.33
N ALA A 37 0.13 9.11 5.01
CA ALA A 37 -0.34 10.10 4.04
C ALA A 37 -0.77 9.42 2.73
N ALA A 38 -1.82 9.93 2.10
CA ALA A 38 -2.30 9.45 0.81
C ALA A 38 -2.71 10.66 -0.05
N ASN A 39 -2.26 10.70 -1.30
CA ASN A 39 -2.65 11.79 -2.18
C ASN A 39 -4.10 11.65 -2.67
N PRO A 40 -4.75 12.75 -3.12
CA PRO A 40 -6.17 12.72 -3.48
C PRO A 40 -6.51 11.68 -4.55
N LEU A 41 -5.62 11.50 -5.54
CA LEU A 41 -5.84 10.54 -6.62
C LEU A 41 -5.83 9.10 -6.11
N LEU A 42 -4.91 8.74 -5.21
CA LEU A 42 -4.89 7.40 -4.63
C LEU A 42 -6.15 7.11 -3.82
N ARG A 43 -6.62 8.05 -2.99
CA ARG A 43 -7.85 7.84 -2.20
C ARG A 43 -9.09 7.69 -3.06
N ARG A 44 -9.07 8.28 -4.25
CA ARG A 44 -10.13 8.12 -5.26
C ARG A 44 -10.06 6.76 -5.97
N LEU A 45 -8.84 6.30 -6.25
CA LEU A 45 -8.57 5.03 -6.93
C LEU A 45 -8.77 3.82 -6.01
N PHE A 46 -8.42 3.96 -4.73
CA PHE A 46 -8.50 2.94 -3.68
C PHE A 46 -9.21 3.53 -2.45
N PRO A 47 -10.56 3.60 -2.48
CA PRO A 47 -11.35 3.97 -1.31
C PRO A 47 -11.01 3.11 -0.10
N GLY A 48 -10.79 3.71 1.07
CA GLY A 48 -10.34 2.99 2.27
C GLY A 48 -8.82 3.05 2.50
N CYS A 49 -8.06 3.71 1.63
CA CYS A 49 -6.65 4.03 1.85
C CYS A 49 -6.44 5.46 2.39
N ASP A 50 -7.26 5.89 3.35
CA ASP A 50 -7.15 7.20 4.00
C ASP A 50 -6.10 7.20 5.14
N PRO A 51 -5.47 8.35 5.45
CA PRO A 51 -4.57 8.46 6.60
C PRO A 51 -5.20 7.93 7.90
N GLY A 52 -4.45 7.10 8.63
CA GLY A 52 -4.90 6.36 9.81
C GLY A 52 -5.47 4.97 9.51
N THR A 53 -5.72 4.62 8.25
CA THR A 53 -6.20 3.28 7.89
C THR A 53 -5.04 2.30 7.83
N ASN A 54 -5.23 1.09 8.36
CA ASN A 54 -4.27 0.01 8.21
C ASN A 54 -4.57 -0.78 6.93
N ILE A 55 -3.65 -0.78 5.96
CA ILE A 55 -3.90 -1.39 4.65
C ILE A 55 -3.92 -2.92 4.71
N LEU A 56 -3.30 -3.53 5.72
CA LEU A 56 -3.38 -4.96 5.94
C LEU A 56 -4.81 -5.35 6.35
N ARG A 57 -5.36 -4.69 7.39
CA ARG A 57 -6.77 -4.88 7.76
C ARG A 57 -7.70 -4.65 6.59
N HIS A 58 -7.50 -3.56 5.85
CA HIS A 58 -8.32 -3.25 4.68
C HIS A 58 -8.25 -4.33 3.59
N ALA A 59 -7.08 -4.96 3.36
CA ALA A 59 -6.94 -6.04 2.39
C ALA A 59 -7.67 -7.34 2.79
N PHE A 60 -7.79 -7.60 4.10
CA PHE A 60 -8.41 -8.83 4.62
C PHE A 60 -9.90 -8.67 4.94
N GLN A 61 -10.31 -7.52 5.47
CA GLN A 61 -11.67 -7.26 5.96
C GLN A 61 -12.49 -6.33 5.04
N GLY A 62 -11.84 -5.62 4.11
CA GLY A 62 -12.49 -4.64 3.25
C GLY A 62 -13.17 -5.24 2.01
N ASP A 63 -14.10 -4.47 1.43
CA ASP A 63 -14.64 -4.75 0.11
C ASP A 63 -13.79 -4.06 -0.96
N LEU A 64 -13.18 -4.85 -1.85
CA LEU A 64 -12.21 -4.41 -2.85
C LEU A 64 -12.69 -4.80 -4.27
N PRO A 65 -13.83 -4.26 -4.73
CA PRO A 65 -14.53 -4.74 -5.93
C PRO A 65 -13.76 -4.50 -7.24
N TRP A 66 -12.74 -3.63 -7.23
CA TRP A 66 -11.90 -3.33 -8.38
C TRP A 66 -10.86 -4.41 -8.69
N PHE A 67 -10.65 -5.38 -7.79
CA PHE A 67 -9.75 -6.50 -8.00
C PHE A 67 -10.51 -7.79 -8.32
N THR A 68 -9.97 -8.57 -9.24
CA THR A 68 -10.38 -9.97 -9.40
C THR A 68 -10.00 -10.79 -8.16
N PRO A 69 -10.65 -11.94 -7.88
CA PRO A 69 -10.29 -12.79 -6.74
C PRO A 69 -8.81 -13.21 -6.74
N ALA A 70 -8.23 -13.47 -7.90
CA ALA A 70 -6.82 -13.84 -8.02
C ALA A 70 -5.88 -12.67 -7.68
N GLN A 71 -6.24 -11.44 -8.06
CA GLN A 71 -5.49 -10.25 -7.70
C GLN A 71 -5.61 -9.94 -6.21
N LEU A 72 -6.80 -10.08 -5.64
CA LEU A 72 -7.01 -9.89 -4.22
C LEU A 72 -6.17 -10.87 -3.39
N ALA A 73 -6.16 -12.16 -3.77
CA ALA A 73 -5.30 -13.15 -3.12
C ALA A 73 -3.80 -12.81 -3.25
N ARG A 74 -3.37 -12.26 -4.40
CA ARG A 74 -1.99 -11.76 -4.56
C ARG A 74 -1.71 -10.57 -3.65
N ILE A 75 -2.61 -9.60 -3.56
CA ILE A 75 -2.45 -8.41 -2.74
C ILE A 75 -2.36 -8.79 -1.26
N LYS A 76 -3.26 -9.65 -0.77
CA LYS A 76 -3.21 -10.21 0.59
C LYS A 76 -1.83 -10.80 0.90
N ARG A 77 -1.27 -11.64 0.01
CA ARG A 77 0.09 -12.18 0.18
C ARG A 77 1.16 -11.10 0.22
N ILE A 78 1.11 -10.10 -0.66
CA ILE A 78 2.08 -9.01 -0.70
C ILE A 78 2.07 -8.20 0.59
N VAL A 79 0.89 -7.79 1.07
CA VAL A 79 0.80 -6.99 2.30
C VAL A 79 1.21 -7.81 3.54
N THR A 80 0.89 -9.11 3.59
CA THR A 80 1.34 -10.00 4.66
C THR A 80 2.87 -10.16 4.66
N ALA A 81 3.48 -10.41 3.50
CA ALA A 81 4.92 -10.51 3.38
C ALA A 81 5.62 -9.17 3.71
N THR A 82 5.03 -8.04 3.32
CA THR A 82 5.54 -6.70 3.66
C THR A 82 5.52 -6.44 5.16
N LEU A 83 4.45 -6.87 5.86
CA LEU A 83 4.37 -6.79 7.32
C LEU A 83 5.47 -7.61 7.98
N ARG A 84 5.68 -8.86 7.52
CA ARG A 84 6.73 -9.75 8.05
C ARG A 84 8.11 -9.15 7.85
N GLU A 85 8.41 -8.66 6.66
CA GLU A 85 9.70 -8.02 6.39
C GLU A 85 9.93 -6.79 7.30
N SER A 86 8.87 -6.02 7.55
CA SER A 86 8.92 -4.90 8.49
C SER A 86 9.16 -5.36 9.95
N LEU A 87 8.53 -6.46 10.36
CA LEU A 87 8.74 -7.09 11.67
C LEU A 87 10.19 -7.54 11.82
N ASP A 88 10.75 -8.23 10.83
CA ASP A 88 12.13 -8.72 10.85
C ASP A 88 13.14 -7.57 10.92
N ARG A 89 12.85 -6.46 10.23
CA ARG A 89 13.72 -5.28 10.19
C ARG A 89 13.66 -4.43 11.46
N THR A 90 12.48 -4.25 12.03
CA THR A 90 12.25 -3.26 13.10
C THR A 90 12.06 -3.89 14.48
N GLY A 91 11.87 -5.21 14.53
CA GLY A 91 11.54 -5.95 15.74
C GLY A 91 10.06 -5.89 16.11
N PRO A 92 9.58 -6.89 16.89
CA PRO A 92 8.21 -6.96 17.37
C PRO A 92 7.89 -5.87 18.40
N ASP A 93 6.63 -5.46 18.43
CA ASP A 93 6.00 -4.70 19.51
C ASP A 93 4.55 -5.14 19.69
N ASP A 94 3.86 -4.55 20.67
CA ASP A 94 2.48 -4.90 21.00
C ASP A 94 1.53 -4.72 19.80
N VAL A 95 1.77 -3.73 18.94
CA VAL A 95 0.96 -3.47 17.74
C VAL A 95 1.11 -4.59 16.72
N PHE A 96 2.32 -5.10 16.49
CA PHE A 96 2.51 -6.28 15.64
C PHE A 96 1.80 -7.51 16.20
N VAL A 97 1.93 -7.77 17.50
CA VAL A 97 1.30 -8.93 18.16
C VAL A 97 -0.21 -8.85 18.05
N GLU A 98 -0.79 -7.67 18.31
CA GLU A 98 -2.23 -7.44 18.18
C GLU A 98 -2.70 -7.64 16.74
N LEU A 99 -2.03 -7.03 15.76
CA LEU A 99 -2.42 -7.10 14.36
C LEU A 99 -2.37 -8.52 13.79
N VAL A 100 -1.29 -9.27 14.08
CA VAL A 100 -1.15 -10.67 13.65
C VAL A 100 -2.17 -11.55 14.36
N GLY A 101 -2.38 -11.35 15.67
CA GLY A 101 -3.34 -12.13 16.46
C GLY A 101 -4.78 -11.92 16.02
N GLU A 102 -5.17 -10.66 15.77
CA GLU A 102 -6.48 -10.29 15.22
C GLU A 102 -6.73 -11.00 13.89
N LEU A 103 -5.86 -10.78 12.90
CA LEU A 103 -6.08 -11.29 11.55
C LEU A 103 -6.00 -12.83 11.48
N ALA A 104 -5.12 -13.46 12.26
CA ALA A 104 -5.04 -14.92 12.33
C ALA A 104 -6.27 -15.55 12.98
N ALA A 105 -7.02 -14.82 13.81
CA ALA A 105 -8.26 -15.30 14.40
C ALA A 105 -9.47 -15.12 13.49
N GLU A 106 -9.42 -14.17 12.56
CA GLU A 106 -10.57 -13.78 11.73
C GLU A 106 -10.52 -14.32 10.28
N ASP A 107 -9.33 -14.54 9.71
CA ASP A 107 -9.17 -14.98 8.31
C ASP A 107 -8.11 -16.10 8.20
N ASP A 108 -8.56 -17.32 7.87
CA ASP A 108 -7.69 -18.49 7.71
C ASP A 108 -6.63 -18.28 6.60
N ASP A 109 -6.94 -17.51 5.54
CA ASP A 109 -5.99 -17.22 4.46
C ASP A 109 -4.85 -16.32 4.97
N PHE A 110 -5.11 -15.49 5.99
CA PHE A 110 -4.04 -14.72 6.64
C PHE A 110 -3.07 -15.67 7.32
N GLY A 111 -3.56 -16.65 8.11
CA GLY A 111 -2.72 -17.61 8.81
C GLY A 111 -1.83 -18.41 7.86
N VAL A 112 -2.38 -18.87 6.73
CA VAL A 112 -1.61 -19.55 5.67
C VAL A 112 -0.54 -18.62 5.08
N SER A 113 -0.92 -17.40 4.69
CA SER A 113 0.01 -16.43 4.12
C SER A 113 1.09 -16.00 5.12
N TRP A 114 0.75 -15.94 6.41
CA TRP A 114 1.67 -15.58 7.49
C TRP A 114 2.69 -16.68 7.81
N ALA A 115 2.32 -17.94 7.61
CA ALA A 115 3.26 -19.05 7.70
C ALA A 115 4.17 -19.19 6.46
N ASP A 116 3.77 -18.61 5.32
CA ASP A 116 4.51 -18.66 4.06
C ASP A 116 5.69 -17.67 4.08
N ASP A 117 6.92 -18.18 4.26
CA ASP A 117 8.17 -17.42 4.36
C ASP A 117 8.67 -16.90 3.00
N VAL A 118 7.77 -16.27 2.25
CA VAL A 118 8.04 -15.67 0.95
C VAL A 118 8.38 -14.20 1.13
N ALA A 119 9.42 -13.75 0.41
CA ALA A 119 9.80 -12.34 0.37
C ALA A 119 8.68 -11.48 -0.25
N ALA A 120 8.53 -10.26 0.26
CA ALA A 120 7.56 -9.32 -0.29
C ALA A 120 7.93 -8.92 -1.72
N ASP A 121 6.97 -8.98 -2.64
CA ASP A 121 7.09 -8.27 -3.92
C ASP A 121 7.23 -6.76 -3.59
N THR A 122 8.23 -6.09 -4.17
CA THR A 122 8.42 -4.64 -4.00
C THR A 122 7.98 -3.85 -5.24
N ASP A 123 7.62 -4.55 -6.31
CA ASP A 123 7.12 -4.00 -7.54
C ASP A 123 6.20 -4.99 -8.26
N GLY A 124 5.45 -4.47 -9.23
CA GLY A 124 4.70 -5.32 -10.13
C GLY A 124 3.67 -4.57 -10.95
N ILE A 125 2.73 -5.33 -11.51
CA ILE A 125 1.60 -4.80 -12.26
C ILE A 125 0.32 -5.22 -11.55
N VAL A 126 -0.62 -4.29 -11.46
CA VAL A 126 -2.00 -4.54 -11.06
C VAL A 126 -2.94 -4.01 -12.13
N VAL A 127 -4.05 -4.70 -12.32
CA VAL A 127 -5.07 -4.36 -13.32
C VAL A 127 -6.34 -4.03 -12.57
N LEU A 128 -6.83 -2.81 -12.70
CA LEU A 128 -8.08 -2.37 -12.09
C LEU A 128 -9.20 -2.46 -13.11
N HIS A 129 -10.38 -2.83 -12.62
CA HIS A 129 -11.61 -2.84 -13.39
C HIS A 129 -12.53 -1.75 -12.84
N ASP A 130 -12.49 -0.57 -13.46
CA ASP A 130 -13.42 0.52 -13.16
C ASP A 130 -14.66 0.40 -14.05
N ALA A 131 -15.84 0.59 -13.45
CA ALA A 131 -17.12 0.41 -14.15
C ALA A 131 -17.35 1.44 -15.26
N GLU A 132 -16.76 2.63 -15.15
CA GLU A 132 -16.96 3.76 -16.07
C GLU A 132 -15.74 3.96 -17.00
N ALA A 133 -14.52 3.95 -16.44
CA ALA A 133 -13.26 4.19 -17.17
C ALA A 133 -12.66 2.91 -17.78
N GLY A 134 -13.21 1.74 -17.44
CA GLY A 134 -12.76 0.46 -17.96
C GLY A 134 -11.48 -0.07 -17.28
N ILE A 135 -10.61 -0.69 -18.08
CA ILE A 135 -9.41 -1.40 -17.58
C ILE A 135 -8.25 -0.41 -17.42
N ILE A 136 -7.62 -0.43 -16.24
CA ILE A 136 -6.45 0.41 -15.93
C ILE A 136 -5.29 -0.48 -15.49
N GLN A 137 -4.21 -0.48 -16.26
CA GLN A 137 -2.99 -1.19 -15.91
C GLN A 137 -2.02 -0.25 -15.19
N LEU A 138 -1.68 -0.62 -13.96
CA LEU A 138 -0.79 0.17 -13.11
C LEU A 138 0.45 -0.63 -12.77
N ILE A 139 1.60 -0.05 -13.04
CA ILE A 139 2.88 -0.48 -12.52
C ILE A 139 2.99 0.11 -11.12
N TRP A 140 3.22 -0.72 -10.12
CA TRP A 140 3.41 -0.26 -8.75
C TRP A 140 4.83 -0.56 -8.27
N GLN A 141 5.31 0.28 -7.36
CA GLN A 141 6.61 0.10 -6.71
C GLN A 141 6.61 0.66 -5.30
N ILE A 142 7.34 -0.01 -4.42
CA ILE A 142 7.53 0.33 -3.00
C ILE A 142 8.97 0.84 -2.82
N PHE A 143 9.11 1.96 -2.11
CA PHE A 143 10.38 2.59 -1.77
C PHE A 143 10.47 2.79 -0.27
N ASP A 144 11.60 2.47 0.35
CA ASP A 144 11.85 2.87 1.73
C ASP A 144 12.01 4.40 1.82
N VAL A 145 11.43 5.02 2.85
CA VAL A 145 11.62 6.44 3.15
C VAL A 145 12.86 6.59 4.03
N PRO A 146 13.97 7.16 3.52
CA PRO A 146 15.21 7.23 4.27
C PRO A 146 15.07 8.06 5.55
N GLY A 147 15.62 7.55 6.64
CA GLY A 147 15.59 8.26 7.91
C GLY A 147 14.24 8.24 8.64
N SER A 148 13.34 7.35 8.24
CA SER A 148 12.14 7.00 8.99
C SER A 148 12.37 5.75 9.85
N SER A 149 11.37 5.39 10.67
CA SER A 149 11.36 4.14 11.45
C SER A 149 10.78 2.96 10.67
N GLY A 150 11.08 2.87 9.38
CA GLY A 150 10.63 1.78 8.50
C GLY A 150 9.46 2.15 7.58
N ASP A 151 9.17 3.44 7.40
CA ASP A 151 8.08 3.92 6.55
C ASP A 151 8.38 3.64 5.08
N ARG A 152 7.32 3.32 4.33
CA ARG A 152 7.40 2.98 2.92
C ARG A 152 6.49 3.88 2.08
N LEU A 153 7.01 4.36 0.96
CA LEU A 153 6.28 5.06 -0.09
C LEU A 153 5.87 4.05 -1.16
N CYS A 154 4.58 3.96 -1.47
CA CYS A 154 4.10 3.16 -2.59
C CYS A 154 3.55 4.08 -3.67
N VAL A 155 3.91 3.79 -4.92
CA VAL A 155 3.63 4.62 -6.09
C VAL A 155 3.04 3.75 -7.18
N TRP A 156 2.03 4.27 -7.88
CA TRP A 156 1.42 3.63 -9.05
C TRP A 156 1.62 4.51 -10.29
N GLY A 157 2.32 4.00 -11.29
CA GLY A 157 2.42 4.59 -12.62
C GLY A 157 1.54 3.84 -13.62
N THR A 158 1.10 4.51 -14.68
CA THR A 158 0.28 3.89 -15.74
C THR A 158 1.18 3.13 -16.72
N ALA A 159 0.81 1.90 -17.08
CA ALA A 159 1.62 1.05 -17.96
C ALA A 159 1.60 1.51 -19.42
N ASP A 160 0.54 2.19 -19.85
CA ASP A 160 0.31 2.67 -21.21
C ASP A 160 -0.56 3.94 -21.24
N THR A 161 -0.71 4.52 -22.44
CA THR A 161 -1.50 5.73 -22.66
C THR A 161 -2.98 5.53 -22.34
N ALA A 162 -3.56 4.36 -22.66
CA ALA A 162 -4.97 4.08 -22.39
C ALA A 162 -5.26 4.08 -20.88
N SER A 163 -4.36 3.49 -20.09
CA SER A 163 -4.43 3.52 -18.63
C SER A 163 -4.25 4.94 -18.07
N ALA A 164 -3.43 5.77 -18.72
CA ALA A 164 -3.26 7.18 -18.35
C ALA A 164 -4.53 8.00 -18.60
N ASP A 165 -5.19 7.79 -19.75
CA ASP A 165 -6.45 8.45 -20.07
C ASP A 165 -7.57 8.03 -19.10
N ALA A 166 -7.69 6.73 -18.83
CA ALA A 166 -8.66 6.19 -17.87
C ALA A 166 -8.42 6.72 -16.44
N LEU A 167 -7.16 6.79 -15.99
CA LEU A 167 -6.82 7.36 -14.68
C LEU A 167 -7.12 8.87 -14.61
N ALA A 168 -6.90 9.61 -15.70
CA ALA A 168 -7.24 11.02 -15.78
C ALA A 168 -8.76 11.25 -15.74
N GLU A 169 -9.54 10.37 -16.35
CA GLU A 169 -11.00 10.39 -16.23
C GLU A 169 -11.42 10.23 -14.76
N ILE A 170 -10.92 9.20 -14.07
CA ILE A 170 -11.17 8.99 -12.63
C ILE A 170 -10.80 10.26 -11.84
N ALA A 171 -9.64 10.85 -12.10
CA ALA A 171 -9.18 12.05 -11.40
C ALA A 171 -10.11 13.26 -11.57
N SER A 172 -10.82 13.34 -12.70
CA SER A 172 -11.69 14.46 -13.07
C SER A 172 -13.13 14.32 -12.60
N ARG A 173 -13.55 13.13 -12.15
CA ARG A 173 -14.90 12.88 -11.65
C ARG A 173 -15.21 13.79 -10.43
N PRO A 174 -16.47 14.16 -10.18
CA PRO A 174 -16.87 15.01 -9.06
C PRO A 174 -16.67 14.33 -7.70
#